data_AF-A0A7S1D5S4-F1
#
_entry.id   AF-A0A7S1D5S4-F1
#
_cell.length_a   1.000
_cell.length_b   1.000
_cell.length_c   1.000
_cell.angle_alpha   90.00
_cell.angle_beta   90.00
_cell.angle_gamma   90.00
#
_symmetry.space_group_name_H-M   'P 1'
#
loop_
_entity.id
_entity.type
_entity.pdbx_description
1 polymer ?
#
loop_
_entity_poly.entity_id
_entity_poly.type
_entity_poly.pdbx_seq_one_letter_code
_entity_poly.pdbx_strand_id
1 'polypeptide(L)'
;SKGRRGKSLHSSNRKPAGPSKQYLRKAGAEYAAKNVERMFKNSMLGDLNNELPKFTMDELQLGKLLGKGGFGSVNEIRGFTVGPKPKNARPRSLPISLSRRQM
;
A
#
# COMPACT_ATOMS: atom_id res chain seq x y z
N SER A 1 -53.02 -19.20 56.07
CA SER A 1 -51.67 -19.51 55.53
C SER A 1 -51.80 -20.20 54.18
N LYS A 2 -51.49 -19.51 53.07
CA LYS A 2 -51.35 -20.13 51.73
C LYS A 2 -50.25 -19.38 50.97
N GLY A 3 -49.06 -19.99 50.92
CA GLY A 3 -47.89 -19.48 50.22
C GLY A 3 -48.06 -19.52 48.70
N ARG A 4 -47.66 -18.44 48.02
CA ARG A 4 -47.58 -18.38 46.56
C ARG A 4 -46.12 -18.25 46.13
N ARG A 5 -45.59 -19.39 45.70
CA ARG A 5 -44.58 -19.68 44.67
C ARG A 5 -43.74 -18.49 44.20
N GLY A 6 -42.46 -18.53 44.56
CA GLY A 6 -41.42 -17.66 44.02
C GLY A 6 -41.30 -17.80 42.50
N LYS A 7 -41.27 -16.65 41.83
CA LYS A 7 -40.92 -16.54 40.40
C LYS A 7 -39.39 -16.61 40.30
N SER A 8 -38.86 -17.70 39.75
CA SER A 8 -37.43 -17.76 39.41
C SER A 8 -37.17 -16.84 38.21
N LEU A 9 -36.56 -15.69 38.47
CA LEU A 9 -36.00 -14.82 37.44
C LEU A 9 -34.71 -15.47 36.91
N HIS A 10 -34.83 -16.32 35.90
CA HIS A 10 -33.68 -16.72 35.09
C HIS A 10 -33.27 -15.53 34.21
N SER A 11 -32.44 -14.65 34.78
CA SER A 11 -31.71 -13.61 34.06
C SER A 11 -30.73 -14.30 33.10
N SER A 12 -31.09 -14.34 31.81
CA SER A 12 -30.18 -14.80 30.77
C SER A 12 -29.11 -13.72 30.52
N ASN A 13 -27.91 -13.94 31.04
CA ASN A 13 -26.69 -13.19 30.72
C ASN A 13 -26.27 -13.38 29.25
N ARG A 14 -27.05 -12.87 28.30
CA ARG A 14 -26.61 -12.78 26.90
C ARG A 14 -25.73 -11.54 26.76
N LYS A 15 -24.44 -11.75 26.46
CA LYS A 15 -23.53 -10.67 26.07
C LYS A 15 -24.18 -9.87 24.93
N PRO A 16 -24.16 -8.54 24.94
CA PRO A 16 -24.73 -7.74 23.85
C PRO A 16 -24.05 -8.12 22.54
N ALA A 17 -24.85 -8.35 21.50
CA ALA A 17 -24.32 -8.62 20.17
C ALA A 17 -23.49 -7.42 19.71
N GLY A 18 -22.20 -7.65 19.48
CA GLY A 18 -21.29 -6.62 18.99
C GLY A 18 -21.71 -6.11 17.60
N PRO A 19 -21.11 -5.00 17.15
CA PRO A 19 -21.39 -4.44 15.83
C PRO A 19 -21.12 -5.45 14.72
N SER A 20 -21.93 -5.38 13.66
CA SER A 20 -21.88 -6.35 12.57
C SER A 20 -20.57 -6.29 11.76
N LYS A 21 -20.25 -7.44 11.15
CA LYS A 21 -19.30 -7.65 10.05
C LYS A 21 -19.10 -6.41 9.15
N GLN A 22 -20.22 -6.03 8.54
CA GLN A 22 -20.29 -5.00 7.52
C GLN A 22 -20.15 -3.60 8.11
N TYR A 23 -20.70 -3.37 9.30
CA TYR A 23 -20.55 -2.10 10.00
C TYR A 23 -19.08 -1.80 10.30
N LEU A 24 -18.33 -2.77 10.82
CA LEU A 24 -16.90 -2.58 11.11
C LEU A 24 -16.07 -2.28 9.85
N ARG A 25 -16.39 -2.93 8.73
CA ARG A 25 -15.73 -2.65 7.44
C ARG A 25 -16.02 -1.24 6.94
N LYS A 26 -17.27 -0.80 7.01
CA LYS A 26 -17.69 0.53 6.58
C LYS A 26 -17.08 1.61 7.48
N ALA A 27 -17.15 1.42 8.80
CA ALA A 27 -16.55 2.34 9.78
C ALA A 27 -15.03 2.44 9.62
N GLY A 28 -14.36 1.31 9.35
CA GLY A 28 -12.92 1.30 9.06
C GLY A 28 -12.56 2.07 7.79
N ALA A 29 -13.33 1.89 6.70
CA ALA A 29 -13.14 2.63 5.45
C ALA A 29 -13.37 4.14 5.63
N GLU A 30 -14.43 4.53 6.34
CA GLU A 30 -14.73 5.93 6.64
C GLU A 30 -13.66 6.58 7.53
N TYR A 31 -13.16 5.84 8.53
CA TYR A 31 -12.08 6.32 9.39
C TYR A 31 -10.77 6.52 8.59
N ALA A 32 -10.42 5.56 7.73
CA ALA A 32 -9.25 5.67 6.87
C ALA A 32 -9.37 6.88 5.93
N ALA A 33 -10.52 7.06 5.27
CA ALA A 33 -10.76 8.19 4.38
C ALA A 33 -10.60 9.55 5.10
N LYS A 34 -11.25 9.71 6.27
CA LYS A 34 -11.15 10.94 7.09
C LYS A 34 -9.74 11.21 7.58
N ASN A 35 -9.00 10.17 7.99
CA ASN A 35 -7.63 10.33 8.44
C ASN A 35 -6.71 10.74 7.30
N VAL A 36 -6.85 10.14 6.13
CA VAL A 36 -6.06 10.48 4.95
C VAL A 36 -6.33 11.93 4.53
N GLU A 37 -7.61 12.32 4.43
CA GLU A 37 -8.00 13.69 4.11
C GLU A 37 -7.41 14.69 5.12
N ARG A 38 -7.52 14.40 6.41
CA ARG A 38 -6.95 15.24 7.48
C ARG A 38 -5.43 15.35 7.37
N MET A 39 -4.73 14.27 7.05
CA MET A 39 -3.27 14.28 6.89
C MET A 39 -2.85 15.16 5.70
N PHE A 40 -3.54 15.06 4.56
CA PHE A 40 -3.22 15.89 3.40
C PHE A 40 -3.62 17.34 3.59
N LYS A 41 -4.79 17.61 4.20
CA LYS A 41 -5.26 18.98 4.46
C LYS A 41 -4.37 19.74 5.45
N ASN A 42 -3.77 19.02 6.40
CA ASN A 42 -2.84 19.59 7.37
C ASN A 42 -1.38 19.47 6.92
N SER A 43 -1.13 18.91 5.74
CA SER A 43 0.22 18.82 5.19
C SER A 43 0.68 20.21 4.79
N MET A 44 1.72 20.71 5.47
CA MET A 44 2.45 21.91 5.04
C MET A 44 3.56 21.60 4.03
N LEU A 45 3.55 20.40 3.44
CA LEU A 45 4.43 20.09 2.32
C LEU A 45 4.08 21.05 1.19
N GLY A 46 4.95 22.04 0.98
CA GLY A 46 4.86 22.95 -0.14
C GLY A 46 4.90 22.18 -1.45
N ASP A 47 4.35 22.76 -2.50
CA ASP A 47 4.45 22.20 -3.83
C ASP A 47 5.91 22.32 -4.33
N LEU A 48 6.72 21.30 -4.06
CA LEU A 48 8.11 21.20 -4.50
C LEU A 48 8.24 20.73 -5.96
N ASN A 49 7.14 20.69 -6.71
CA ASN A 49 7.13 20.16 -8.07
C ASN A 49 8.04 20.95 -9.02
N ASN A 50 8.42 22.18 -8.68
CA ASN A 50 9.38 22.97 -9.44
C ASN A 50 10.83 22.87 -8.92
N GLU A 51 11.02 22.35 -7.71
CA GLU A 51 12.34 22.19 -7.08
C GLU A 51 12.95 20.81 -7.32
N LEU A 52 12.09 19.81 -7.58
CA LEU A 52 12.54 18.44 -7.86
C LEU A 52 12.99 18.28 -9.33
N PRO A 53 14.09 17.55 -9.57
CA PRO A 53 14.54 17.26 -10.93
C PRO A 53 13.48 16.44 -11.67
N LYS A 54 13.10 16.92 -12.86
CA LYS A 54 12.13 16.27 -13.75
C LYS A 54 12.87 15.43 -14.78
N PHE A 55 12.38 14.21 -14.99
CA PHE A 55 12.90 13.29 -16.00
C PHE A 55 11.78 12.93 -16.97
N THR A 56 12.12 12.91 -18.25
CA THR A 56 11.28 12.31 -19.29
C THR A 56 11.35 10.78 -19.19
N MET A 57 10.32 10.09 -19.67
CA MET A 57 10.30 8.62 -19.64
C MET A 57 11.49 8.01 -20.39
N ASP A 58 11.99 8.68 -21.42
CA ASP A 58 13.15 8.25 -22.18
C ASP A 58 14.46 8.30 -21.37
N GLU A 59 14.57 9.19 -20.39
CA GLU A 59 15.75 9.29 -19.52
C GLU A 59 15.75 8.21 -18.43
N LEU A 60 14.61 7.54 -18.22
CA LEU A 60 14.46 6.52 -17.19
C LEU A 60 14.77 5.12 -17.75
N GLN A 61 15.67 4.40 -17.07
CA GLN A 61 15.87 2.98 -17.32
C GLN A 61 14.93 2.17 -16.43
N LEU A 62 13.80 1.75 -16.99
CA LEU A 62 12.82 0.93 -16.27
C LEU A 62 13.34 -0.51 -16.06
N GLY A 63 13.09 -1.02 -14.86
CA GLY A 63 13.34 -2.39 -14.43
C GLY A 63 12.08 -3.24 -14.43
N LYS A 64 11.93 -4.07 -13.40
CA LYS A 64 10.76 -4.98 -13.28
C LYS A 64 9.49 -4.23 -12.86
N LEU A 65 8.34 -4.76 -13.28
CA LEU A 65 7.04 -4.37 -12.73
C LEU A 65 6.94 -4.83 -11.28
N LEU A 66 6.68 -3.90 -10.36
CA LEU A 66 6.50 -4.18 -8.93
C LEU A 66 5.03 -4.43 -8.58
N GLY A 67 4.12 -3.79 -9.29
CA GLY A 67 2.68 -3.98 -9.08
C GLY A 67 1.84 -3.26 -10.13
N LYS A 68 0.64 -3.79 -10.37
CA LYS A 68 -0.35 -3.20 -11.29
C LYS A 68 -1.71 -3.18 -10.60
N GLY A 69 -2.31 -2.00 -10.52
CA GLY A 69 -3.66 -1.78 -10.00
C GLY A 69 -4.61 -1.28 -11.10
N GLY A 70 -5.86 -1.00 -10.72
CA GLY A 70 -6.88 -0.50 -11.65
C GLY A 70 -6.58 0.86 -12.28
N PHE A 71 -5.69 1.64 -11.66
CA PHE A 71 -5.34 3.01 -12.08
C PHE A 71 -3.94 3.13 -12.68
N GLY A 72 -3.16 2.04 -12.76
CA GLY A 72 -1.82 2.10 -13.32
C GLY A 72 -0.88 1.01 -12.84
N SER A 73 0.40 1.19 -13.15
CA SER A 73 1.47 0.26 -12.83
C SER A 73 2.65 0.97 -12.19
N VAL A 74 3.31 0.29 -11.27
CA VAL A 74 4.53 0.74 -10.60
C VAL A 74 5.68 -0.12 -11.10
N ASN A 75 6.64 0.50 -11.79
CA ASN A 75 7.86 -0.14 -12.26
C ASN A 75 9.06 0.30 -11.40
N GLU A 76 10.00 -0.62 -11.20
CA GLU A 76 11.33 -0.30 -10.67
C GLU A 76 12.06 0.65 -11.62
N ILE A 77 12.77 1.65 -11.10
CA ILE A 77 13.72 2.46 -11.88
C ILE A 77 15.13 1.97 -11.51
N ARG A 78 15.89 1.53 -12.52
CA ARG A 78 17.26 1.00 -12.35
C ARG A 78 18.35 2.03 -12.56
N GLY A 79 18.01 3.16 -13.18
CA GLY A 79 18.94 4.24 -13.43
C GLY A 79 18.29 5.36 -14.22
N PHE A 80 19.03 6.46 -14.33
CA PHE A 80 18.71 7.63 -15.12
C PHE A 80 19.86 7.89 -16.09
N THR A 81 19.55 8.27 -17.31
CA THR A 81 20.53 8.71 -18.31
C THR A 81 20.38 10.22 -18.46
N VAL A 82 21.37 10.98 -18.00
CA VAL A 82 21.39 12.44 -18.17
C VAL A 82 22.30 12.73 -19.37
N GLY A 83 21.70 13.10 -20.51
CA GLY A 83 22.41 13.37 -21.76
C GLY A 83 22.00 12.44 -22.93
N PRO A 84 22.54 12.67 -24.14
CA PRO A 84 22.13 11.92 -25.33
C PRO A 84 22.40 10.42 -25.14
N LYS A 85 21.35 9.59 -25.26
CA LYS A 85 21.46 8.12 -25.23
C LYS A 85 22.55 7.68 -26.23
N PRO A 86 23.61 6.99 -25.78
CA PRO A 86 24.52 6.35 -26.72
C PRO A 86 23.72 5.29 -27.48
N LYS A 87 23.57 5.46 -28.80
CA LYS A 87 22.74 4.63 -29.68
C LYS A 87 23.12 3.12 -29.66
N ASN A 88 24.23 2.76 -29.02
CA ASN A 88 24.83 1.42 -29.00
C ASN A 88 25.20 0.91 -27.59
N ALA A 89 24.40 1.19 -26.56
CA ALA A 89 24.60 0.56 -25.26
C ALA A 89 24.23 -0.94 -25.34
N ARG A 90 25.22 -1.81 -25.56
CA ARG A 90 25.01 -3.27 -25.46
C ARG A 90 24.50 -3.60 -24.05
N PRO A 91 23.51 -4.50 -23.90
CA PRO A 91 23.10 -4.96 -22.58
C PRO A 91 24.32 -5.58 -21.90
N ARG A 92 24.71 -5.06 -20.73
CA ARG A 92 25.76 -5.64 -19.90
C ARG A 92 25.30 -7.04 -19.48
N SER A 93 25.78 -8.07 -20.17
CA SER A 93 25.66 -9.44 -19.67
C SER A 93 26.43 -9.49 -18.36
N LEU A 94 25.75 -9.94 -17.30
CA LEU A 94 26.39 -10.22 -16.02
C LEU A 94 27.50 -11.26 -16.25
N PRO A 95 28.67 -11.14 -15.60
CA PRO A 95 29.75 -12.10 -15.78
C PRO A 95 29.30 -13.49 -15.32
N ILE A 96 29.22 -14.43 -16.27
CA ILE A 96 29.12 -15.87 -15.99
C ILE A 96 30.46 -16.28 -15.38
N SER A 97 30.59 -16.22 -14.06
CA SER A 97 31.73 -16.78 -13.35
C SER A 97 31.30 -17.40 -12.03
N LEU A 98 30.45 -18.42 -12.13
CA LEU A 98 30.30 -19.46 -11.12
C LEU A 98 30.16 -20.81 -11.85
N SER A 99 31.19 -21.17 -12.61
CA SER A 99 31.38 -22.53 -13.06
C SER A 99 32.73 -23.03 -12.57
N ARG A 100 32.69 -24.22 -11.95
CA ARG A 100 33.80 -25.12 -11.65
C ARG A 100 34.57 -24.86 -10.34
N ARG A 101 34.02 -25.38 -9.24
CA ARG A 101 34.83 -26.05 -8.21
C ARG A 101 34.53 -27.54 -8.30
N GLN A 102 35.31 -28.26 -9.11
CA GLN A 102 35.51 -29.69 -8.92
C GLN A 102 36.47 -29.84 -7.74
N MET A 103 36.07 -30.62 -6.74
CA MET A 103 36.91 -31.47 -5.92
C MET A 103 36.06 -32.71 -5.63
#